data_AF-A0A117PMI8-F1
#
_entry.id   AF-A0A117PMI8-F1
#
_cell.length_a   1.000
_cell.length_b   1.000
_cell.length_c   1.000
_cell.angle_alpha   90.00
_cell.angle_beta   90.00
_cell.angle_gamma   90.00
#
_symmetry.space_group_name_H-M   'P 1'
#
loop_
_entity.id
_entity.type
_entity.pdbx_description
1 polymer ?
#
loop_
_entity_poly.entity_id
_entity_poly.type
_entity_poly.pdbx_seq_one_letter_code
_entity_poly.pdbx_strand_id
1 'polypeptide(L)' 'MTPVGGSGRVTTVTDGTTSYLICRTVRGRGGWGVHCSAGELITSGWPTLARARSYADRLLTRAGADA' A
#
# COMPACT_ATOMS: atom_id res chain seq x y z
N MET A 1 -8.77 -1.60 -13.24
CA MET A 1 -9.09 -0.52 -12.28
C MET A 1 -7.79 0.16 -11.92
N THR A 2 -7.40 1.20 -12.66
CA THR A 2 -6.19 1.99 -12.39
C THR A 2 -6.52 2.95 -11.23
N PRO A 3 -5.69 3.09 -10.18
CA PRO A 3 -5.99 4.06 -9.13
C PRO A 3 -5.91 5.47 -9.74
N VAL A 4 -7.08 6.04 -10.01
CA VAL A 4 -7.25 7.38 -10.57
C VAL A 4 -7.07 8.37 -9.44
N GLY A 5 -5.92 9.06 -9.38
CA GLY A 5 -5.69 10.03 -8.32
C GLY A 5 -4.28 10.58 -8.19
N GLY A 6 -3.70 11.06 -9.28
CA GLY A 6 -2.50 11.88 -9.26
C GLY A 6 -1.21 11.07 -9.32
N SER A 7 -0.19 11.69 -9.89
CA SER A 7 1.22 11.30 -9.99
C SER A 7 1.90 11.20 -8.60
N GLY A 8 1.26 10.53 -7.66
CA GLY A 8 1.80 10.14 -6.38
C GLY A 8 2.65 8.91 -6.59
N ARG A 9 3.97 9.03 -6.38
CA ARG A 9 4.95 7.94 -6.36
C ARG A 9 4.31 6.65 -5.81
N VAL A 10 4.19 5.63 -6.66
CA VAL A 10 3.69 4.30 -6.28
C VAL A 10 4.89 3.41 -5.99
N THR A 11 4.83 2.59 -4.96
CA THR A 11 5.84 1.56 -4.65
C THR A 11 5.14 0.25 -4.39
N THR A 12 5.67 -0.84 -4.94
CA THR A 12 5.10 -2.18 -4.77
C THR A 12 5.89 -2.96 -3.72
N VAL A 13 5.20 -3.77 -2.91
CA VAL A 13 5.79 -4.74 -1.99
C VAL A 13 5.17 -6.10 -2.28
N THR A 14 5.99 -7.14 -2.45
CA THR A 14 5.53 -8.49 -2.77
C THR A 14 6.41 -9.54 -2.09
N ASP A 15 5.81 -10.69 -1.75
CA ASP A 15 6.49 -11.89 -1.23
C ASP A 15 6.50 -13.06 -2.22
N GLY A 16 6.10 -12.83 -3.48
CA GLY A 16 5.98 -13.85 -4.53
C GLY A 16 4.57 -14.40 -4.72
N THR A 17 3.72 -14.37 -3.70
CA THR A 17 2.32 -14.85 -3.78
C THR A 17 1.33 -13.70 -3.60
N THR A 18 1.65 -12.76 -2.73
CA THR A 18 0.85 -11.60 -2.39
C THR A 18 1.57 -10.32 -2.83
N SER A 19 0.81 -9.33 -3.28
CA SER A 19 1.33 -8.03 -3.70
C SER A 19 0.48 -6.89 -3.15
N TYR A 20 1.15 -5.89 -2.59
CA TYR A 20 0.54 -4.64 -2.11
C TYR A 20 1.12 -3.43 -2.84
N LEU A 21 0.25 -2.48 -3.16
CA LEU A 21 0.61 -1.21 -3.80
C LEU A 21 0.58 -0.10 -2.76
N ILE A 22 1.66 0.66 -2.65
CA ILE A 22 1.76 1.80 -1.74
C ILE A 22 1.67 3.07 -2.56
N CYS A 23 0.62 3.85 -2.35
CA CYS A 23 0.33 5.06 -3.11
C CYS A 23 0.36 6.28 -2.19
N ARG A 24 0.80 7.44 -2.69
CA ARG A 24 0.52 8.70 -1.99
C ARG A 24 -0.98 8.99 -2.07
N THR A 25 -1.61 9.21 -0.93
CA THR A 25 -3.01 9.63 -0.90
C THR A 25 -3.09 11.14 -1.07
N VAL A 26 -3.61 11.58 -2.22
CA VAL A 26 -3.76 13.01 -2.51
C VAL A 26 -5.19 13.44 -2.22
N ARG A 27 -5.39 14.00 -1.03
CA ARG A 27 -6.29 15.15 -0.78
C ARG A 27 -6.00 15.73 0.62
N GLY A 28 -5.35 16.90 0.65
CA GLY A 28 -5.33 17.82 1.80
C GLY A 28 -4.29 17.62 2.92
N ARG A 29 -3.79 16.40 3.20
CA ARG A 29 -2.90 16.15 4.36
C ARG A 29 -1.54 15.49 4.09
N GLY A 30 -1.26 15.07 2.85
CA GLY A 30 0.03 14.45 2.51
C GLY A 30 0.27 13.16 3.27
N GLY A 31 -0.31 12.05 2.80
CA GLY A 31 -0.12 10.74 3.42
C GLY A 31 0.16 9.64 2.41
N TRP A 32 0.31 8.44 2.92
CA TRP A 32 0.49 7.21 2.16
C TRP A 32 -0.61 6.22 2.50
N GLY A 33 -0.99 5.42 1.51
CA GLY A 33 -1.98 4.35 1.63
C GLY A 33 -1.45 3.05 1.07
N VAL A 34 -1.93 1.95 1.62
CA VAL A 34 -1.64 0.59 1.17
C VAL A 34 -2.89 0.05 0.51
N HIS A 35 -2.73 -0.46 -0.70
CA HIS A 35 -3.76 -1.04 -1.54
C HIS A 35 -3.41 -2.50 -1.81
N CYS A 36 -4.42 -3.34 -2.06
CA CYS A 36 -4.19 -4.67 -2.60
C CYS A 36 -3.74 -4.58 -4.07
N SER A 37 -3.26 -5.70 -4.62
CA SER A 37 -2.88 -5.80 -6.04
C SER A 37 -4.03 -5.48 -7.00
N ALA A 38 -5.29 -5.70 -6.59
CA ALA A 38 -6.47 -5.33 -7.36
C ALA A 38 -6.77 -3.81 -7.35
N GLY A 39 -6.02 -3.03 -6.56
CA GLY A 39 -6.15 -1.58 -6.45
C GLY A 39 -7.08 -1.09 -5.34
N GLU A 40 -7.73 -2.00 -4.62
CA GLU A 40 -8.61 -1.65 -3.50
C GLU A 40 -7.79 -1.12 -2.33
N LEU A 41 -8.26 -0.04 -1.71
CA LEU A 41 -7.60 0.57 -0.57
C LEU A 41 -7.80 -0.31 0.68
N ILE A 42 -6.70 -0.80 1.25
CA ILE A 42 -6.72 -1.53 2.52
C ILE A 42 -6.71 -0.53 3.68
N THR A 43 -5.78 0.43 3.62
CA THR A 43 -5.63 1.45 4.67
C THR A 43 -4.93 2.70 4.15
N SER A 44 -5.20 3.85 4.76
CA SER A 44 -4.56 5.12 4.42
C SER A 44 -4.30 5.98 5.66
N GLY A 45 -3.53 7.05 5.48
CA GLY A 45 -3.27 8.04 6.53
C GLY A 45 -1.87 7.93 7.13
N TRP A 46 -0.99 7.16 6.52
CA TRP A 46 0.39 7.05 6.98
C TRP A 46 1.17 8.33 6.69
N PRO A 47 1.89 8.90 7.65
CA PRO A 47 2.62 10.16 7.44
C PRO A 47 3.81 9.99 6.48
N THR A 48 4.37 8.78 6.35
CA THR A 48 5.55 8.50 5.53
C THR A 48 5.41 7.19 4.75
N LEU A 49 6.12 7.08 3.63
CA LEU A 49 6.22 5.87 2.82
C LEU A 49 6.74 4.69 3.65
N ALA A 50 7.72 4.94 4.52
CA ALA A 50 8.31 3.91 5.37
C ALA A 50 7.29 3.28 6.32
N ARG A 51 6.36 4.07 6.90
CA ARG A 51 5.29 3.52 7.73
C ARG A 51 4.29 2.69 6.93
N ALA A 52 3.89 3.18 5.75
CA ALA A 52 3.02 2.41 4.87
C ALA A 52 3.69 1.10 4.42
N ARG A 53 5.00 1.12 4.15
CA ARG A 53 5.78 -0.07 3.79
C ARG A 53 5.88 -1.08 4.91
N SER A 54 6.23 -0.64 6.12
CA SER A 54 6.27 -1.53 7.28
C SER A 54 4.92 -2.19 7.56
N TYR A 55 3.81 -1.48 7.31
CA TYR A 55 2.48 -2.08 7.41
C TYR A 55 2.24 -3.12 6.30
N ALA A 56 2.59 -2.81 5.05
CA ALA A 56 2.51 -3.77 3.96
C ALA A 56 3.36 -5.03 4.21
N ASP A 57 4.59 -4.88 4.73
CA ASP A 57 5.46 -6.00 5.11
C ASP A 57 4.80 -6.88 6.18
N ARG A 58 4.15 -6.29 7.19
CA ARG A 58 3.39 -7.05 8.20
C ARG A 58 2.21 -7.80 7.61
N LEU A 59 1.53 -7.22 6.63
CA LEU A 59 0.43 -7.89 5.93
C LEU A 59 0.95 -9.11 5.16
N LEU A 60 2.12 -9.00 4.51
CA LEU A 60 2.76 -10.13 3.84
C LEU A 60 3.17 -11.22 4.84
N THR A 61 3.82 -10.83 5.95
CA THR A 61 4.19 -11.79 7.01
C THR A 61 2.96 -12.53 7.55
N ARG A 62 1.84 -11.83 7.73
CA ARG A 62 0.59 -12.45 8.20
C ARG A 62 -0.03 -13.36 7.14
N ALA A 63 -0.10 -12.92 5.89
CA ALA A 63 -0.63 -13.73 4.80
C ALA A 63 0.18 -15.01 4.55
N GLY A 64 1.51 -14.94 4.68
CA GLY A 64 2.39 -16.10 4.60
C GLY A 64 2.39 -16.99 5.86
N ALA A 65 1.95 -16.49 7.02
CA ALA A 65 1.76 -17.29 8.22
C ALA A 65 0.40 -18.02 8.23
N ASP A 66 -0.58 -17.52 7.48
CA ASP A 66 -1.89 -18.16 7.24
C ASP A 66 -1.86 -19.15 6.04
N ALA A 67 -0.69 -19.40 5.42
CA ALA A 67 -0.52 -20.23 4.22
C ALA A 67 0.03 -21.63 4.50
#